data_AF-A0A662BRQ1-F1
#
_entry.id   AF-A0A662BRQ1-F1
#
_cell.length_a   1.000
_cell.length_b   1.000
_cell.length_c   1.000
_cell.angle_alpha   90.00
_cell.angle_beta   90.00
_cell.angle_gamma   90.00
#
_symmetry.space_group_name_H-M   'P 1'
#
loop_
_entity.id
_entity.type
_entity.pdbx_description
1 polymer ?
#
loop_
_entity_poly.entity_id
_entity_poly.type
_entity_poly.pdbx_seq_one_letter_code
_entity_poly.pdbx_strand_id
1 'polypeptide(L)'
;MTQKQKSVHDERTRILSLKPQIIGLENILASTGEVNLFGARGTITSQPDTLHFDASTQTLYLTEYKTHHTKSNSHHAKYQLNKSYNVLKRVFPDWNIKKLYITDNYKVEVVR
;
A
#
# COMPACT_ATOMS: atom_id res chain seq x y z
N MET A 1 24.48 -11.33 18.28
CA MET A 1 23.62 -10.57 17.35
C MET A 1 22.26 -10.42 18.00
N THR A 2 21.93 -9.24 18.52
CA THR A 2 20.61 -8.96 19.09
C THR A 2 19.59 -8.84 17.96
N GLN A 3 18.54 -9.65 17.99
CA GLN A 3 17.40 -9.50 17.08
C GLN A 3 16.83 -8.09 17.27
N LYS A 4 16.97 -7.24 16.26
CA LYS A 4 16.31 -5.94 16.21
C LYS A 4 14.80 -6.21 16.26
N GLN A 5 14.14 -5.79 17.34
CA GLN A 5 12.70 -5.94 17.49
C GLN A 5 12.03 -5.31 16.26
N LYS A 6 11.33 -6.11 15.45
CA LYS A 6 10.63 -5.60 14.27
C LYS A 6 9.51 -4.69 14.73
N SER A 7 9.31 -3.57 14.03
CA SER A 7 8.22 -2.67 14.39
C SER A 7 6.87 -3.35 14.11
N VAL A 8 5.83 -2.95 14.84
CA VAL A 8 4.46 -3.43 14.57
C VAL A 8 4.06 -3.11 13.13
N HIS A 9 4.49 -1.98 12.60
CA HIS A 9 4.28 -1.60 11.20
C HIS A 9 4.86 -2.64 10.25
N ASP A 10 6.15 -2.97 10.39
CA ASP A 10 6.85 -3.92 9.51
C ASP A 10 6.22 -5.31 9.55
N GLU A 11 5.76 -5.74 10.73
CA GLU A 11 5.09 -7.02 10.87
C GLU A 11 3.75 -7.03 10.12
N ARG A 12 2.96 -5.97 10.27
CA ARG A 12 1.62 -5.87 9.68
C ARG A 12 1.67 -5.70 8.17
N THR A 13 2.57 -4.87 7.64
CA THR A 13 2.78 -4.73 6.20
C THR A 13 3.26 -6.05 5.59
N ARG A 14 4.16 -6.78 6.26
CA ARG A 14 4.57 -8.12 5.81
C ARG A 14 3.40 -9.10 5.77
N ILE A 15 2.50 -9.07 6.75
CA ILE A 15 1.32 -9.93 6.75
C ILE A 15 0.39 -9.58 5.59
N LEU A 16 0.17 -8.29 5.30
CA LEU A 16 -0.61 -7.85 4.14
C LEU A 16 -0.04 -8.39 2.83
N SER A 17 1.28 -8.28 2.63
CA SER A 17 1.99 -8.83 1.47
C SER A 17 1.83 -10.33 1.31
N LEU A 18 1.90 -11.09 2.41
CA LEU A 18 1.88 -12.56 2.37
C LEU A 18 0.47 -13.15 2.39
N LYS A 19 -0.52 -12.38 2.86
CA LYS A 19 -1.90 -12.82 3.05
C LYS A 19 -2.91 -11.75 2.61
N PRO A 20 -2.91 -11.32 1.34
CA PRO A 20 -3.82 -10.28 0.86
C PRO A 20 -5.31 -10.59 1.04
N GLN A 21 -5.69 -11.86 1.14
CA GLN A 21 -7.08 -12.27 1.39
C GLN A 21 -7.66 -11.73 2.71
N ILE A 22 -6.82 -11.34 3.69
CA ILE A 22 -7.29 -10.76 4.96
C ILE A 22 -7.94 -9.38 4.78
N ILE A 23 -7.69 -8.73 3.64
CA ILE A 23 -8.30 -7.46 3.24
C ILE A 23 -9.27 -7.62 2.07
N GLY A 24 -9.74 -8.86 1.80
CA GLY A 24 -10.70 -9.17 0.73
C GLY A 24 -10.11 -9.08 -0.67
N LEU A 25 -8.80 -9.31 -0.82
CA LEU A 25 -8.15 -9.43 -2.12
C LEU A 25 -7.71 -10.87 -2.35
N GLU A 26 -8.58 -11.68 -2.96
CA GLU A 26 -8.27 -13.07 -3.32
C GLU A 26 -7.56 -13.18 -4.68
N ASN A 27 -6.65 -14.16 -4.82
CA ASN A 27 -6.00 -14.51 -6.10
C ASN A 27 -5.23 -13.38 -6.79
N ILE A 28 -4.71 -12.43 -6.00
CA ILE A 28 -3.91 -11.31 -6.49
C ILE A 28 -2.40 -11.53 -6.28
N LEU A 29 -1.58 -10.87 -7.09
CA LEU A 29 -0.14 -10.75 -6.86
C LEU A 29 0.13 -9.57 -5.91
N ALA A 30 1.05 -9.73 -4.98
CA ALA A 30 1.40 -8.71 -3.99
C ALA A 30 2.91 -8.44 -3.97
N SER A 31 3.32 -7.19 -3.73
CA SER A 31 4.71 -6.90 -3.39
C SER A 31 5.06 -7.51 -2.04
N THR A 32 6.29 -8.02 -1.89
CA THR A 32 6.76 -8.66 -0.64
C THR A 32 7.25 -7.65 0.41
N GLY A 33 7.07 -6.35 0.15
CA GLY A 33 7.44 -5.23 1.02
C GLY A 33 7.10 -3.89 0.38
N GLU A 34 7.61 -2.82 0.98
CA GLU A 34 7.43 -1.44 0.51
C GLU A 34 7.93 -1.28 -0.93
N VAL A 35 7.16 -0.54 -1.73
CA VAL A 35 7.45 -0.36 -3.15
C VAL A 35 8.11 0.99 -3.36
N ASN A 36 9.30 1.00 -3.94
CA ASN A 36 9.95 2.26 -4.30
C ASN A 36 9.43 2.77 -5.64
N LEU A 37 8.66 3.85 -5.63
CA LEU A 37 8.24 4.54 -6.85
C LEU A 37 9.26 5.61 -7.20
N PHE A 38 10.07 5.33 -8.22
CA PHE A 38 11.13 6.23 -8.69
C PHE A 38 10.60 7.27 -9.68
N GLY A 39 11.12 8.50 -9.55
CA GLY A 39 10.92 9.56 -10.54
C GLY A 39 11.99 9.53 -11.65
N ALA A 40 11.91 10.47 -12.58
CA ALA A 40 12.77 10.56 -13.78
C ALA A 40 14.28 10.68 -13.50
N ARG A 41 14.69 10.98 -12.25
CA ARG A 41 16.09 11.12 -11.84
C ARG A 41 16.58 10.00 -10.90
N GLY A 42 15.84 8.89 -10.84
CA GLY A 42 16.18 7.78 -9.93
C GLY A 42 15.97 8.10 -8.44
N THR A 43 15.29 9.21 -8.12
CA THR A 43 14.91 9.54 -6.75
C THR A 43 13.58 8.89 -6.40
N ILE A 44 13.48 8.37 -5.17
CA ILE A 44 12.23 7.85 -4.65
C ILE A 44 11.24 9.02 -4.49
N THR A 45 10.16 8.97 -5.25
CA THR A 45 9.08 9.96 -5.20
C THR A 45 8.02 9.56 -4.17
N SER A 46 7.73 8.26 -4.03
CA SER A 46 6.79 7.74 -3.03
C SER A 46 7.13 6.28 -2.69
N GLN A 47 6.72 5.84 -1.50
CA GLN A 47 6.88 4.47 -1.02
C GLN A 47 5.57 4.00 -0.37
N PRO A 48 4.59 3.48 -1.13
CA PRO A 48 3.46 2.83 -0.50
C PRO A 48 3.90 1.53 0.18
N ASP A 49 3.22 1.18 1.28
CA ASP A 49 3.56 0.01 2.09
C ASP A 49 3.52 -1.31 1.30
N THR A 50 2.47 -1.50 0.50
CA THR A 50 2.40 -2.63 -0.43
C THR A 50 1.61 -2.25 -1.69
N LEU A 51 1.95 -2.92 -2.80
CA LEU A 51 1.22 -2.85 -4.06
C LEU A 51 0.66 -4.23 -4.38
N HIS A 52 -0.62 -4.25 -4.73
CA HIS A 52 -1.31 -5.45 -5.16
C HIS A 52 -1.79 -5.32 -6.59
N PHE A 53 -1.79 -6.42 -7.31
CA PHE A 53 -2.06 -6.48 -8.74
C PHE A 53 -3.07 -7.60 -9.04
N ASP A 54 -4.19 -7.19 -9.62
CA ASP A 54 -5.18 -8.08 -10.21
C ASP A 54 -5.11 -7.96 -11.74
N ALA A 55 -4.51 -8.98 -12.36
CA ALA A 55 -4.35 -9.03 -13.82
C ALA A 55 -5.69 -9.17 -14.55
N SER A 56 -6.66 -9.84 -13.93
CA SER A 56 -7.94 -10.18 -14.55
C SER A 56 -8.82 -8.95 -14.74
N THR A 57 -8.73 -8.00 -13.81
CA THR A 57 -9.50 -6.75 -13.83
C THR A 57 -8.64 -5.53 -14.16
N GLN A 58 -7.36 -5.71 -14.50
CA GLN A 58 -6.37 -4.64 -14.69
C GLN A 58 -6.42 -3.59 -13.56
N THR A 59 -6.46 -4.07 -12.31
CA THR A 59 -6.58 -3.23 -11.13
C THR A 59 -5.31 -3.29 -10.28
N LEU A 60 -4.76 -2.13 -9.96
CA LEU A 60 -3.74 -1.95 -8.94
C LEU A 60 -4.39 -1.51 -7.63
N TYR A 61 -4.07 -2.15 -6.51
CA TYR A 61 -4.45 -1.70 -5.19
C TYR A 61 -3.22 -1.17 -4.45
N LEU A 62 -3.22 0.14 -4.21
CA LEU A 62 -2.24 0.83 -3.39
C LEU A 62 -2.68 0.75 -1.94
N THR A 63 -1.80 0.28 -1.07
CA THR A 63 -2.13 0.20 0.36
C THR A 63 -1.20 1.06 1.18
N GLU A 64 -1.76 1.65 2.23
CA GLU A 64 -1.02 2.28 3.31
C GLU A 64 -1.63 1.82 4.63
N TYR A 65 -0.80 1.23 5.48
CA TYR A 65 -1.14 0.81 6.82
C TYR A 65 -0.73 1.89 7.82
N LYS A 66 -1.58 2.15 8.82
CA LYS A 66 -1.18 2.93 10.01
C LYS A 66 -1.62 2.20 11.27
N THR A 67 -0.71 2.16 12.25
CA THR A 67 -1.06 1.82 13.62
C THR A 67 -1.98 2.89 14.19
N HIS A 68 -3.05 2.47 14.86
CA HIS A 68 -4.07 3.33 15.45
C HIS A 68 -4.83 4.24 14.48
N HIS A 69 -6.16 4.13 14.51
CA HIS A 69 -7.02 4.97 13.68
C HIS A 69 -7.21 6.37 14.30
N THR A 70 -6.24 7.25 14.06
CA THR A 70 -6.32 8.68 14.45
C THR A 70 -6.58 9.56 13.23
N LYS A 71 -7.11 10.77 13.46
CA LYS A 71 -7.31 11.77 12.40
C LYS A 71 -6.00 12.14 11.70
N SER A 72 -4.91 12.26 12.47
CA SER A 72 -3.57 12.55 11.94
C SER A 72 -3.09 11.44 11.01
N ASN A 73 -3.18 10.18 11.45
CA ASN A 73 -2.77 9.02 10.66
C ASN A 73 -3.61 8.85 9.39
N SER A 74 -4.93 9.04 9.49
CA SER A 74 -5.81 9.00 8.33
C SER A 74 -5.44 10.08 7.30
N HIS A 75 -5.18 11.32 7.75
CA HIS A 75 -4.76 12.39 6.85
C HIS A 75 -3.41 12.07 6.19
N HIS A 76 -2.45 11.60 6.97
CA HIS A 76 -1.13 11.23 6.47
C HIS A 76 -1.18 10.09 5.46
N ALA A 77 -1.94 9.03 5.75
CA ALA A 77 -2.12 7.89 4.84
C ALA A 77 -2.79 8.32 3.53
N LYS A 78 -3.84 9.15 3.59
CA LYS A 78 -4.51 9.70 2.39
C LYS A 78 -3.55 10.53 1.54
N TYR A 79 -2.69 11.33 2.18
CA TYR A 79 -1.66 12.08 1.47
C TYR A 79 -0.66 11.17 0.75
N GLN A 80 -0.10 10.16 1.43
CA GLN A 80 0.83 9.18 0.83
C GLN A 80 0.18 8.41 -0.33
N LEU A 81 -1.05 7.91 -0.13
CA LEU A 81 -1.82 7.20 -1.15
C LEU A 81 -2.05 8.06 -2.39
N ASN A 82 -2.44 9.33 -2.23
CA ASN A 82 -2.65 10.25 -3.35
C ASN A 82 -1.34 10.55 -4.10
N LYS A 83 -0.22 10.69 -3.37
CA LYS A 83 1.11 10.88 -3.99
C LYS A 83 1.51 9.68 -4.85
N SER A 84 1.38 8.46 -4.32
CA SER A 84 1.67 7.22 -5.04
C SER A 84 0.74 7.01 -6.23
N TYR A 85 -0.57 7.29 -6.05
CA TYR A 85 -1.57 7.22 -7.12
C TYR A 85 -1.19 8.09 -8.31
N ASN A 86 -0.79 9.35 -8.08
CA ASN A 86 -0.43 10.27 -9.15
C ASN A 86 0.78 9.79 -9.96
N VAL A 87 1.72 9.09 -9.32
CA VAL A 87 2.87 8.48 -10.02
C VAL A 87 2.39 7.30 -10.87
N LEU A 88 1.67 6.36 -10.27
CA LEU A 88 1.24 5.16 -10.96
C LEU A 88 0.22 5.42 -12.06
N LYS A 89 -0.67 6.41 -11.91
CA LYS A 89 -1.65 6.74 -12.95
C LYS A 89 -1.01 7.29 -14.21
N ARG A 90 0.19 7.86 -14.13
CA ARG A 90 0.97 8.26 -15.31
C ARG A 90 1.59 7.07 -16.03
N VAL A 91 1.99 6.04 -15.29
CA VAL A 91 2.62 4.82 -15.83
C VAL A 91 1.58 3.84 -16.35
N PHE A 92 0.44 3.73 -15.67
CA PHE A 92 -0.66 2.84 -15.96
C PHE A 92 -1.95 3.67 -16.19
N PRO A 93 -2.03 4.45 -17.28
CA PRO A 93 -3.14 5.38 -17.52
C PRO A 93 -4.47 4.68 -17.69
N ASP A 94 -4.48 3.46 -18.25
CA ASP A 94 -5.72 2.73 -18.55
C ASP A 94 -6.14 1.80 -17.40
N TRP A 95 -5.27 1.62 -16.40
CA TRP A 95 -5.54 0.73 -15.28
C TRP A 95 -6.43 1.40 -14.25
N ASN A 96 -7.25 0.59 -13.60
CA ASN A 96 -7.95 1.00 -12.40
C ASN A 96 -6.97 1.01 -11.22
N ILE A 97 -6.93 2.10 -10.46
CA ILE A 97 -6.02 2.21 -9.32
C ILE A 97 -6.85 2.57 -8.08
N LYS A 98 -6.97 1.61 -7.17
CA LYS A 98 -7.70 1.77 -5.90
C LYS A 98 -6.72 2.09 -4.77
N LYS A 99 -7.08 3.08 -3.96
CA LYS A 99 -6.31 3.50 -2.78
C LYS A 99 -6.96 2.91 -1.53
N LEU A 100 -6.25 2.07 -0.80
CA LEU A 100 -6.73 1.39 0.39
C LEU A 100 -5.95 1.90 1.60
N TYR A 101 -6.64 2.55 2.52
CA TYR A 101 -6.12 2.85 3.84
C TYR A 101 -6.48 1.71 4.78
N ILE A 102 -5.47 1.13 5.43
CA ILE A 102 -5.63 -0.04 6.31
C ILE A 102 -5.24 0.35 7.73
N THR A 103 -6.08 -0.02 8.69
CA THR A 103 -5.81 0.23 10.11
C THR A 103 -5.57 -1.08 10.85
N ASP A 104 -5.36 -0.97 12.17
CA ASP A 104 -5.35 -2.11 13.07
C ASP A 104 -6.55 -3.05 12.82
N ASN A 105 -6.30 -4.35 13.00
CA ASN A 105 -7.23 -5.45 12.69
C ASN A 105 -7.61 -5.57 11.20
N TYR A 106 -6.78 -5.04 10.30
CA TYR A 106 -6.95 -5.15 8.84
C TYR A 106 -8.25 -4.54 8.31
N LYS A 107 -8.80 -3.56 9.03
CA LYS A 107 -9.96 -2.81 8.54
C LYS A 107 -9.53 -1.95 7.34
N VAL A 108 -10.30 -2.04 6.26
CA VAL A 108 -10.03 -1.35 4.99
C VAL A 108 -10.96 -0.15 4.81
N GLU A 109 -10.40 0.99 4.48
CA GLU A 109 -11.10 2.18 3.98
C GLU A 109 -10.65 2.45 2.54
N VAL A 110 -11.60 2.45 1.59
CA VAL A 110 -11.32 2.86 0.21
C VAL A 110 -11.29 4.39 0.16
N VAL A 111 -10.12 4.95 -0.17
CA VAL A 111 -9.94 6.40 -0.31
C VAL A 111 -10.40 6.81 -1.70
N ARG A 112 -11.38 7.72 -1.76
CA ARG A 112 -11.86 8.35 -2.98
C ARG A 112 -10.97 9.54 -3.34
#